data_AF-A0A6L5XDL3-F1
#
_entry.id   AF-A0A6L5XDL3-F1
#
_cell.length_a   1.000
_cell.length_b   1.000
_cell.length_c   1.000
_cell.angle_alpha   90.00
_cell.angle_beta   90.00
_cell.angle_gamma   90.00
#
_symmetry.space_group_name_H-M   'P 1'
#
loop_
_entity.id
_entity.type
_entity.pdbx_description
1 polymer ?
#
loop_
_entity_poly.entity_id
_entity_poly.type
_entity_poly.pdbx_seq_one_letter_code
_entity_poly.pdbx_strand_id
1 'polypeptide(L)'
;MSTKSLSINPASGADSTQAQEPAVKSFSSSSSNLNNVEVDEVEEFDLDDYKYDYHTGNPAVYVGTYHKYNCGSIFGMWFDLTTFADYDEFCAVCRFLHRDEDDPELMCQDYENYPEEWYSEDIMSEDIFDLIQEFAELDEDEREAYEAFLDVKCDSHISVDDFRDAYQGEWDSEEDFARYIVEECGMLDNVPESLKDYFDFERYADDLFRWDYDYQDGHVFCC
;
A
#
# COMPACT_ATOMS: atom_id res chain seq x y z
N MET A 1 9.22 -30.46 -8.35
CA MET A 1 7.88 -29.88 -8.23
C MET A 1 7.90 -28.59 -9.05
N SER A 2 6.79 -28.20 -9.66
CA SER A 2 6.79 -27.24 -10.78
C SER A 2 6.89 -25.81 -10.26
N THR A 3 8.08 -25.21 -10.27
CA THR A 3 8.27 -23.77 -10.14
C THR A 3 7.64 -23.08 -11.35
N LYS A 4 6.70 -22.15 -11.11
CA LYS A 4 6.16 -21.28 -12.15
C LYS A 4 7.06 -20.05 -12.24
N SER A 5 8.07 -20.12 -13.10
CA SER A 5 8.82 -18.92 -13.51
C SER A 5 7.95 -18.08 -14.45
N LEU A 6 7.58 -16.86 -14.06
CA LEU A 6 7.06 -15.87 -15.00
C LEU A 6 8.22 -15.27 -15.79
N SER A 7 8.25 -15.54 -17.10
CA SER A 7 9.22 -14.96 -18.04
C SER A 7 8.76 -13.58 -18.51
N ILE A 8 9.61 -12.57 -18.34
CA ILE A 8 9.50 -11.26 -18.97
C ILE A 8 10.24 -11.32 -20.32
N ASN A 9 9.57 -10.99 -21.43
CA ASN A 9 10.20 -10.79 -22.73
C ASN A 9 9.74 -9.47 -23.37
N PRO A 10 10.62 -8.74 -24.10
CA PRO A 10 10.33 -7.39 -24.57
C PRO A 10 9.70 -7.32 -25.98
N ALA A 11 8.78 -6.36 -26.11
CA ALA A 11 8.34 -5.55 -27.26
C ALA A 11 8.17 -6.15 -28.68
N SER A 12 6.94 -6.11 -29.22
CA SER A 12 6.51 -5.25 -30.36
C SER A 12 5.26 -5.79 -31.07
N GLY A 13 4.36 -4.89 -31.50
CA GLY A 13 3.31 -5.19 -32.48
C GLY A 13 1.96 -4.52 -32.20
N ALA A 14 1.68 -3.44 -32.94
CA ALA A 14 0.43 -2.69 -32.90
C ALA A 14 -0.77 -3.48 -33.44
N ASP A 15 -1.95 -3.37 -32.80
CA ASP A 15 -3.20 -3.02 -33.49
C ASP A 15 -4.23 -2.43 -32.50
N SER A 16 -4.99 -1.49 -33.04
CA SER A 16 -5.96 -0.58 -32.48
C SER A 16 -7.29 -1.22 -32.10
N THR A 17 -7.83 -0.92 -30.90
CA THR A 17 -9.27 -0.82 -30.63
C THR A 17 -9.51 0.10 -29.42
N GLN A 18 -10.55 0.91 -29.53
CA GLN A 18 -10.88 2.11 -28.75
C GLN A 18 -11.13 1.85 -27.26
N ALA A 19 -10.47 2.64 -26.40
CA ALA A 19 -10.84 2.83 -25.00
C ALA A 19 -11.33 4.28 -24.82
N GLN A 20 -12.46 4.46 -24.14
CA GLN A 20 -12.98 5.77 -23.74
C GLN A 20 -12.11 6.36 -22.63
N GLU A 21 -11.61 7.57 -22.85
CA GLU A 21 -10.89 8.37 -21.85
C GLU A 21 -11.82 8.78 -20.69
N PRO A 22 -11.35 8.76 -19.43
CA PRO A 22 -12.05 9.46 -18.34
C PRO A 22 -11.86 10.98 -18.49
N ALA A 23 -12.88 11.73 -18.11
CA ALA A 23 -12.96 13.17 -18.31
C ALA A 23 -11.91 13.93 -17.48
N VAL A 24 -10.96 14.55 -18.16
CA VAL A 24 -10.02 15.52 -17.59
C VAL A 24 -10.81 16.75 -17.12
N LYS A 25 -10.91 16.97 -15.80
CA LYS A 25 -11.43 18.24 -15.24
C LYS A 25 -10.38 19.33 -15.50
N SER A 26 -10.61 20.14 -16.53
CA SER A 26 -9.71 21.23 -16.91
C SER A 26 -9.86 22.45 -15.99
N PHE A 27 -8.76 22.91 -15.40
CA PHE A 27 -8.67 24.23 -14.77
C PHE A 27 -8.42 25.32 -15.82
N SER A 28 -9.21 26.40 -15.78
CA SER A 28 -8.93 27.63 -16.56
C SER A 28 -8.87 28.82 -15.62
N SER A 29 -7.75 29.56 -15.65
CA SER A 29 -7.62 30.86 -15.01
C SER A 29 -7.94 31.97 -16.00
N SER A 30 -8.68 32.99 -15.57
CA SER A 30 -8.62 34.35 -16.13
C SER A 30 -9.35 35.35 -15.23
N SER A 31 -8.70 36.48 -14.98
CA SER A 31 -9.06 37.49 -13.99
C SER A 31 -10.08 38.55 -14.45
N SER A 32 -10.73 39.14 -13.43
CA SER A 32 -11.25 40.52 -13.28
C SER A 32 -12.72 40.84 -13.65
N ASN A 33 -13.54 41.07 -12.61
CA ASN A 33 -14.15 42.38 -12.33
C ASN A 33 -14.79 42.44 -10.93
N LEU A 34 -14.62 43.59 -10.27
CA LEU A 34 -15.11 43.91 -8.92
C LEU A 34 -16.64 44.10 -8.86
N ASN A 35 -17.21 43.66 -7.73
CA ASN A 35 -18.59 43.82 -7.23
C ASN A 35 -19.54 42.63 -7.44
N ASN A 36 -19.36 41.57 -6.65
CA ASN A 36 -20.43 41.01 -5.83
C ASN A 36 -19.79 40.15 -4.74
N VAL A 37 -20.38 40.11 -3.55
CA VAL A 37 -19.94 39.30 -2.40
C VAL A 37 -19.76 37.85 -2.86
N GLU A 38 -18.53 37.32 -2.79
CA GLU A 38 -18.23 35.90 -2.93
C GLU A 38 -19.00 35.19 -1.82
N VAL A 39 -20.09 34.55 -2.21
CA VAL A 39 -20.61 33.42 -1.45
C VAL A 39 -19.61 32.33 -1.79
N ASP A 40 -18.69 32.02 -0.87
CA ASP A 40 -17.84 30.84 -1.00
C ASP A 40 -18.79 29.68 -1.31
N GLU A 41 -18.67 29.11 -2.52
CA GLU A 41 -19.42 27.93 -2.91
C GLU A 41 -18.96 26.83 -1.93
N VAL A 42 -19.82 26.50 -0.96
CA VAL A 42 -19.56 25.38 -0.06
C VAL A 42 -19.58 24.15 -0.93
N GLU A 43 -18.42 23.53 -1.16
CA GLU A 43 -18.34 22.26 -1.86
C GLU A 43 -19.26 21.26 -1.14
N GLU A 44 -20.26 20.79 -1.87
CA GLU A 44 -21.24 19.84 -1.38
C GLU A 44 -20.81 18.45 -1.83
N PHE A 45 -20.40 17.62 -0.88
CA PHE A 45 -19.99 16.25 -1.13
C PHE A 45 -21.20 15.31 -1.02
N ASP A 46 -21.35 14.39 -1.97
CA ASP A 46 -22.26 13.26 -1.81
C ASP A 46 -21.52 12.18 -1.01
N LEU A 47 -21.85 12.09 0.29
CA LEU A 47 -21.16 11.19 1.21
C LEU A 47 -21.31 9.70 0.83
N ASP A 48 -22.32 9.35 0.03
CA ASP A 48 -22.48 7.98 -0.45
C ASP A 48 -21.39 7.59 -1.47
N ASP A 49 -20.75 8.54 -2.16
CA ASP A 49 -19.65 8.28 -3.10
C ASP A 49 -18.35 7.81 -2.39
N TYR A 50 -18.18 8.18 -1.12
CA TYR A 50 -16.97 7.90 -0.32
C TYR A 50 -17.16 6.77 0.69
N LYS A 51 -18.38 6.23 0.77
CA LYS A 51 -18.77 5.30 1.82
C LYS A 51 -18.23 3.91 1.53
N TYR A 52 -17.62 3.31 2.54
CA TYR A 52 -17.09 1.96 2.45
C TYR A 52 -18.18 0.89 2.32
N ASP A 53 -18.00 0.03 1.31
CA ASP A 53 -18.71 -1.24 1.16
C ASP A 53 -17.78 -2.37 1.61
N TYR A 54 -18.16 -3.04 2.71
CA TYR A 54 -17.42 -4.14 3.33
C TYR A 54 -17.22 -5.37 2.42
N HIS A 55 -17.86 -5.41 1.25
CA HIS A 55 -17.63 -6.43 0.24
C HIS A 55 -16.42 -6.18 -0.66
N THR A 56 -15.86 -4.96 -0.65
CA THR A 56 -14.75 -4.58 -1.54
C THR A 56 -13.40 -5.11 -1.06
N GLY A 57 -13.18 -5.19 0.25
CA GLY A 57 -11.85 -5.46 0.82
C GLY A 57 -10.86 -4.30 0.61
N ASN A 58 -11.37 -3.11 0.30
CA ASN A 58 -10.56 -1.91 0.17
C ASN A 58 -10.12 -1.39 1.55
N PRO A 59 -8.95 -0.72 1.63
CA PRO A 59 -8.55 0.01 2.83
C PRO A 59 -9.63 1.01 3.27
N ALA A 60 -10.02 0.95 4.54
CA ALA A 60 -11.09 1.77 5.08
C ALA A 60 -10.83 2.24 6.50
N VAL A 61 -11.37 3.42 6.84
CA VAL A 61 -11.21 4.01 8.17
C VAL A 61 -12.54 4.57 8.67
N TYR A 62 -12.84 4.39 9.97
CA TYR A 62 -13.99 4.98 10.61
C TYR A 62 -13.64 6.32 11.24
N VAL A 63 -14.20 7.41 10.71
CA VAL A 63 -13.91 8.76 11.20
C VAL A 63 -15.11 9.33 11.95
N GLY A 64 -14.86 9.76 13.19
CA GLY A 64 -15.76 10.57 14.00
C GLY A 64 -15.04 11.81 14.54
N THR A 65 -15.50 12.33 15.68
CA THR A 65 -14.82 13.42 16.40
C THR A 65 -14.63 13.10 17.87
N TYR A 66 -13.54 13.59 18.46
CA TYR A 66 -13.31 13.50 19.91
C TYR A 66 -14.43 14.19 20.70
N HIS A 67 -14.99 15.29 20.18
CA HIS A 67 -16.10 15.99 20.85
C HIS A 67 -17.34 15.11 20.97
N LYS A 68 -17.78 14.48 19.87
CA LYS A 68 -18.93 13.56 19.86
C LYS A 68 -18.67 12.35 20.75
N TYR A 69 -17.49 11.75 20.66
CA TYR A 69 -17.11 10.60 21.50
C TYR A 69 -17.19 10.93 23.00
N ASN A 70 -16.62 12.06 23.41
CA ASN A 70 -16.67 12.55 24.79
C ASN A 70 -18.10 12.90 25.27
N CYS A 71 -19.01 13.16 24.34
CA CYS A 71 -20.43 13.39 24.60
C CYS A 71 -21.28 12.11 24.53
N GLY A 72 -20.64 10.93 24.45
CA GLY A 72 -21.32 9.62 24.39
C GLY A 72 -21.96 9.30 23.04
N SER A 73 -21.52 9.97 21.98
CA SER A 73 -21.96 9.74 20.61
C SER A 73 -20.83 9.11 19.80
N ILE A 74 -21.07 7.93 19.24
CA ILE A 74 -20.16 7.26 18.30
C ILE A 74 -20.47 7.64 16.85
N PHE A 75 -21.03 8.84 16.62
CA PHE A 75 -21.40 9.26 15.27
C PHE A 75 -20.14 9.49 14.42
N GLY A 76 -20.14 8.88 13.24
CA GLY A 76 -19.06 8.89 12.26
C GLY A 76 -19.45 8.07 11.04
N MET A 77 -18.51 7.88 10.12
CA MET A 77 -18.71 7.10 8.91
C MET A 77 -17.47 6.29 8.56
N TRP A 78 -17.68 5.09 8.00
CA TRP A 78 -16.64 4.32 7.34
C TRP A 78 -16.38 4.90 5.95
N PHE A 79 -15.16 5.33 5.71
CA PHE A 79 -14.68 5.85 4.44
C PHE A 79 -13.85 4.80 3.70
N ASP A 80 -14.12 4.61 2.41
CA ASP A 80 -13.26 3.82 1.52
C ASP A 80 -12.13 4.72 1.04
N LEU A 81 -10.91 4.43 1.46
CA LEU A 81 -9.76 5.28 1.19
C LEU A 81 -9.45 5.33 -0.31
N THR A 82 -9.85 4.34 -1.11
CA THR A 82 -9.61 4.29 -2.57
C THR A 82 -10.54 5.19 -3.39
N THR A 83 -11.54 5.79 -2.75
CA THR A 83 -12.53 6.65 -3.44
C THR A 83 -12.08 8.11 -3.57
N PHE A 84 -11.05 8.50 -2.84
CA PHE A 84 -10.52 9.86 -2.81
C PHE A 84 -9.43 10.05 -3.86
N ALA A 85 -9.36 11.23 -4.47
CA ALA A 85 -8.30 11.57 -5.42
C ALA A 85 -6.98 11.90 -4.73
N ASP A 86 -7.05 12.51 -3.55
CA ASP A 86 -5.90 12.93 -2.76
C ASP A 86 -6.28 13.12 -1.27
N TYR A 87 -5.26 13.34 -0.44
CA TYR A 87 -5.40 13.54 1.00
C TYR A 87 -6.20 14.82 1.37
N ASP A 88 -6.12 15.86 0.54
CA ASP A 88 -6.86 17.11 0.76
C ASP A 88 -8.37 16.88 0.58
N GLU A 89 -8.79 16.11 -0.43
CA GLU A 89 -10.18 15.69 -0.62
C GLU A 89 -10.67 14.85 0.57
N PHE A 90 -9.88 13.86 1.01
CA PHE A 90 -10.20 13.06 2.20
C PHE A 90 -10.46 13.94 3.43
N CYS A 91 -9.53 14.85 3.72
CA CYS A 91 -9.66 15.81 4.81
C CYS A 91 -10.89 16.72 4.68
N ALA A 92 -11.21 17.19 3.46
CA ALA A 92 -12.35 18.04 3.19
C ALA A 92 -13.68 17.31 3.44
N VAL A 93 -13.78 16.06 2.97
CA VAL A 93 -14.97 15.21 3.15
C VAL A 93 -15.19 14.86 4.62
N CYS A 94 -14.14 14.51 5.36
CA CYS A 94 -14.25 14.26 6.81
C CYS A 94 -14.75 15.49 7.58
N ARG A 95 -14.26 16.69 7.24
CA ARG A 95 -14.76 17.94 7.83
C ARG A 95 -16.19 18.23 7.40
N PHE A 96 -16.56 17.92 6.16
CA PHE A 96 -17.92 18.08 5.67
C PHE A 96 -18.92 17.17 6.42
N LEU A 97 -18.55 15.92 6.72
CA LEU A 97 -19.35 15.00 7.55
C LEU A 97 -19.65 15.58 8.95
N HIS A 98 -18.70 16.34 9.51
CA HIS A 98 -18.76 16.90 10.86
C HIS A 98 -18.94 18.41 10.91
N ARG A 99 -19.45 19.02 9.84
CA ARG A 99 -19.74 20.46 9.73
C ARG A 99 -20.80 21.00 10.70
N ASP A 100 -21.40 20.12 11.51
CA ASP A 100 -22.26 20.49 12.63
C ASP A 100 -21.45 21.02 13.83
N GLU A 101 -20.13 20.84 13.82
CA GLU A 101 -19.16 21.43 14.75
C GLU A 101 -18.39 22.58 14.08
N ASP A 102 -18.10 23.66 14.82
CA ASP A 102 -17.37 24.82 14.28
C ASP A 102 -15.90 24.50 13.94
N ASP A 103 -15.27 23.58 14.69
CA ASP A 103 -13.88 23.12 14.51
C ASP A 103 -13.80 21.64 14.93
N PRO A 104 -14.19 20.70 14.05
CA PRO A 104 -14.26 19.28 14.39
C PRO A 104 -12.85 18.70 14.59
N GLU A 105 -12.56 18.26 15.82
CA GLU A 105 -11.36 17.49 16.15
C GLU A 105 -11.56 16.03 15.71
N LEU A 106 -11.15 15.74 14.48
CA LEU A 106 -11.33 14.43 13.84
C LEU A 106 -10.61 13.33 14.63
N MET A 107 -11.24 12.15 14.64
CA MET A 107 -10.74 10.95 15.31
C MET A 107 -11.00 9.73 14.42
N CYS A 108 -9.94 8.99 14.09
CA CYS A 108 -10.02 7.66 13.51
C CYS A 108 -10.31 6.68 14.65
N GLN A 109 -11.49 6.07 14.69
CA GLN A 109 -11.86 5.18 15.80
C GLN A 109 -11.62 3.70 15.48
N ASP A 110 -11.52 3.36 14.19
CA ASP A 110 -11.34 1.99 13.72
C ASP A 110 -10.84 1.97 12.27
N TYR A 111 -10.31 0.83 11.82
CA TYR A 111 -9.76 0.64 10.48
C TYR A 111 -9.94 -0.79 9.94
N GLU A 112 -9.90 -0.96 8.62
CA GLU A 112 -9.93 -2.25 7.94
C GLU A 112 -9.03 -2.28 6.70
N ASN A 113 -8.47 -3.46 6.41
CA ASN A 113 -7.75 -3.81 5.16
C ASN A 113 -6.52 -2.96 4.81
N TYR A 114 -5.78 -2.52 5.82
CA TYR A 114 -4.41 -2.01 5.63
C TYR A 114 -3.56 -2.33 6.88
N PRO A 115 -2.22 -2.32 6.77
CA PRO A 115 -1.30 -2.62 7.87
C PRO A 115 -1.57 -1.86 9.19
N GLU A 116 -1.48 -2.56 10.32
CA GLU A 116 -1.71 -1.98 11.66
C GLU A 116 -0.73 -0.85 11.98
N GLU A 117 0.47 -0.92 11.44
CA GLU A 117 1.56 0.04 11.60
C GLU A 117 1.18 1.46 11.12
N TRP A 118 0.20 1.56 10.23
CA TRP A 118 -0.31 2.81 9.67
C TRP A 118 -1.48 3.39 10.45
N TYR A 119 -2.09 2.61 11.34
CA TYR A 119 -3.23 3.06 12.12
C TYR A 119 -2.81 3.95 13.29
N SER A 120 -3.57 5.04 13.46
CA SER A 120 -3.54 5.92 14.62
C SER A 120 -4.96 6.37 14.94
N GLU A 121 -5.23 6.75 16.19
CA GLU A 121 -6.50 7.40 16.55
C GLU A 121 -6.61 8.83 15.98
N ASP A 122 -5.47 9.46 15.70
CA ASP A 122 -5.40 10.72 14.98
C ASP A 122 -5.66 10.52 13.47
N ILE A 123 -6.01 11.59 12.77
CA ILE A 123 -6.02 11.56 11.30
C ILE A 123 -4.62 11.23 10.78
N MET A 124 -4.55 10.24 9.89
CA MET A 124 -3.31 9.83 9.21
C MET A 124 -2.64 11.00 8.50
N SER A 125 -1.31 10.97 8.36
CA SER A 125 -0.58 11.94 7.55
C SER A 125 -0.77 11.68 6.05
N GLU A 126 -0.55 12.70 5.22
CA GLU A 126 -0.53 12.59 3.76
C GLU A 126 0.38 11.45 3.28
N ASP A 127 1.60 11.34 3.82
CA ASP A 127 2.53 10.26 3.46
C ASP A 127 1.94 8.85 3.70
N ILE A 128 1.17 8.66 4.78
CA ILE A 128 0.56 7.35 5.10
C ILE A 128 -0.66 7.11 4.22
N PHE A 129 -1.44 8.17 3.95
CA PHE A 129 -2.56 8.10 3.03
C PHE A 129 -2.11 7.66 1.63
N ASP A 130 -1.03 8.25 1.11
CA ASP A 130 -0.45 7.90 -0.19
C ASP A 130 0.04 6.44 -0.20
N LEU A 131 0.72 5.99 0.87
CA LEU A 131 1.11 4.58 1.01
C LEU A 131 -0.09 3.62 1.01
N ILE A 132 -1.20 4.00 1.65
CA ILE A 132 -2.43 3.21 1.62
C ILE A 132 -3.02 3.16 0.20
N GLN A 133 -2.96 4.26 -0.56
CA GLN A 133 -3.38 4.26 -1.97
C GLN A 133 -2.54 3.29 -2.80
N GLU A 134 -1.21 3.36 -2.68
CA GLU A 134 -0.30 2.45 -3.39
C GLU A 134 -0.53 0.99 -2.99
N PHE A 135 -0.70 0.72 -1.70
CA PHE A 135 -1.03 -0.60 -1.17
C PHE A 135 -2.37 -1.14 -1.72
N ALA A 136 -3.36 -0.27 -1.90
CA ALA A 136 -4.64 -0.65 -2.46
C ALA A 136 -4.53 -1.13 -3.92
N GLU A 137 -3.52 -0.69 -4.66
CA GLU A 137 -3.28 -1.12 -6.04
C GLU A 137 -2.60 -2.49 -6.16
N LEU A 138 -1.99 -2.99 -5.07
CA LEU A 138 -1.37 -4.30 -5.03
C LEU A 138 -2.41 -5.42 -5.10
N ASP A 139 -2.03 -6.52 -5.77
CA ASP A 139 -2.81 -7.76 -5.67
C ASP A 139 -2.60 -8.46 -4.32
N GLU A 140 -3.42 -9.47 -4.04
CA GLU A 140 -3.40 -10.17 -2.73
C GLU A 140 -2.03 -10.77 -2.39
N ASP A 141 -1.34 -11.36 -3.37
CA ASP A 141 -0.05 -12.02 -3.16
C ASP A 141 1.04 -10.94 -2.92
N GLU A 142 0.98 -9.81 -3.63
CA GLU A 142 1.85 -8.66 -3.38
C GLU A 142 1.59 -8.01 -2.00
N ARG A 143 0.33 -7.95 -1.54
CA ARG A 143 -0.02 -7.41 -0.21
C ARG A 143 0.52 -8.27 0.92
N GLU A 144 0.36 -9.59 0.84
CA GLU A 144 0.92 -10.53 1.82
C GLU A 144 2.44 -10.38 1.92
N ALA A 145 3.12 -10.29 0.78
CA ALA A 145 4.57 -10.06 0.73
C ALA A 145 4.96 -8.68 1.29
N TYR A 146 4.16 -7.65 1.05
CA TYR A 146 4.41 -6.31 1.55
C TYR A 146 4.24 -6.21 3.07
N GLU A 147 3.21 -6.83 3.62
CA GLU A 147 3.01 -6.92 5.08
C GLU A 147 4.17 -7.64 5.77
N ALA A 148 4.64 -8.76 5.19
CA ALA A 148 5.83 -9.45 5.68
C ALA A 148 7.09 -8.56 5.64
N PHE A 149 7.21 -7.69 4.62
CA PHE A 149 8.33 -6.74 4.52
C PHE A 149 8.28 -5.66 5.61
N LEU A 150 7.09 -5.13 5.93
CA LEU A 150 6.91 -4.15 7.00
C LEU A 150 7.31 -4.72 8.37
N ASP A 151 6.94 -5.97 8.67
CA ASP A 151 7.30 -6.66 9.92
C ASP A 151 8.84 -6.78 10.07
N VAL A 152 9.52 -7.16 8.98
CA VAL A 152 10.98 -7.28 8.95
C VAL A 152 11.68 -5.95 9.16
N LYS A 153 11.28 -4.91 8.42
CA LYS A 153 12.00 -3.62 8.45
C LYS A 153 11.65 -2.79 9.67
N CYS A 154 10.52 -3.07 10.33
CA CYS A 154 10.04 -2.33 11.49
C CYS A 154 9.93 -0.80 11.21
N ASP A 155 9.60 -0.42 9.98
CA ASP A 155 9.48 0.97 9.54
C ASP A 155 8.18 1.13 8.72
N SER A 156 7.28 1.94 9.25
CA SER A 156 5.95 2.19 8.69
C SER A 156 5.95 3.17 7.52
N HIS A 157 7.09 3.80 7.19
CA HIS A 157 7.20 4.79 6.11
C HIS A 157 7.94 4.27 4.86
N ILE A 158 8.15 2.96 4.78
CA ILE A 158 8.71 2.33 3.61
C ILE A 158 7.69 2.35 2.47
N SER A 159 8.16 2.57 1.24
CA SER A 159 7.31 2.61 0.05
C SER A 159 7.12 1.24 -0.59
N VAL A 160 6.10 1.12 -1.44
CA VAL A 160 5.88 -0.07 -2.27
C VAL A 160 7.06 -0.30 -3.22
N ASP A 161 7.71 0.76 -3.70
CA ASP A 161 8.89 0.66 -4.55
C ASP A 161 10.11 0.10 -3.79
N ASP A 162 10.33 0.53 -2.55
CA ASP A 162 11.40 -0.02 -1.70
C ASP A 162 11.19 -1.53 -1.44
N PHE A 163 9.94 -1.96 -1.24
CA PHE A 163 9.57 -3.37 -1.17
C PHE A 163 9.91 -4.10 -2.45
N ARG A 164 9.47 -3.59 -3.61
CA ARG A 164 9.67 -4.25 -4.91
C ARG A 164 11.14 -4.38 -5.25
N ASP A 165 11.95 -3.38 -4.89
CA ASP A 165 13.40 -3.42 -5.07
C ASP A 165 14.07 -4.46 -4.15
N ALA A 166 13.53 -4.67 -2.94
CA ALA A 166 14.05 -5.64 -1.99
C ALA A 166 13.59 -7.09 -2.25
N TYR A 167 12.40 -7.28 -2.82
CA TYR A 167 11.72 -8.57 -2.88
C TYR A 167 12.42 -9.59 -3.80
N GLN A 168 12.71 -10.78 -3.26
CA GLN A 168 13.40 -11.88 -3.95
C GLN A 168 12.46 -13.08 -4.23
N GLY A 169 11.16 -12.93 -3.98
CA GLY A 169 10.16 -13.94 -4.22
C GLY A 169 9.78 -14.79 -3.00
N GLU A 170 8.90 -15.74 -3.26
CA GLU A 170 8.39 -16.72 -2.29
C GLU A 170 9.25 -18.00 -2.32
N TRP A 171 9.56 -18.53 -1.15
CA TRP A 171 10.44 -19.66 -0.94
C TRP A 171 9.91 -20.57 0.18
N ASP A 172 10.02 -21.89 -0.01
CA ASP A 172 9.59 -22.88 0.99
C ASP A 172 10.45 -22.82 2.27
N SER A 173 11.70 -22.38 2.14
CA SER A 173 12.65 -22.22 3.25
C SER A 173 13.86 -21.35 2.87
N GLU A 174 14.59 -20.88 3.89
CA GLU A 174 15.90 -20.25 3.74
C GLU A 174 16.91 -21.14 3.00
N GLU A 175 16.89 -22.47 3.22
CA GLU A 175 17.77 -23.42 2.52
C GLU A 175 17.46 -23.45 1.01
N ASP A 176 16.19 -23.41 0.63
CA ASP A 176 15.77 -23.43 -0.77
C ASP A 176 16.24 -22.16 -1.51
N PHE A 177 16.12 -21.00 -0.87
CA PHE A 177 16.70 -19.76 -1.40
C PHE A 177 18.22 -19.81 -1.50
N ALA A 178 18.90 -20.31 -0.47
CA ALA A 178 20.35 -20.44 -0.47
C ALA A 178 20.84 -21.37 -1.60
N ARG A 179 20.12 -22.47 -1.87
CA ARG A 179 20.38 -23.36 -3.00
C ARG A 179 20.25 -22.62 -4.33
N TYR A 180 19.17 -21.87 -4.50
CA TYR A 180 18.95 -21.05 -5.68
C TYR A 180 20.08 -20.04 -5.91
N ILE A 181 20.45 -19.26 -4.88
CA ILE A 181 21.51 -18.25 -4.98
C ILE A 181 22.87 -18.87 -5.35
N VAL A 182 23.20 -20.03 -4.76
CA VAL A 182 24.43 -20.76 -5.07
C VAL A 182 24.48 -21.21 -6.53
N GLU A 183 23.35 -21.70 -7.05
CA GLU A 183 23.20 -22.16 -8.43
C GLU A 183 23.24 -20.97 -9.43
N GLU A 184 22.44 -19.94 -9.20
CA GLU A 184 22.36 -18.77 -10.09
C GLU A 184 23.66 -17.96 -10.14
N CYS A 185 24.37 -17.84 -9.00
CA CYS A 185 25.65 -17.14 -8.95
C CYS A 185 26.83 -18.01 -9.42
N GLY A 186 26.62 -19.28 -9.77
CA GLY A 186 27.67 -20.20 -10.20
C GLY A 186 28.75 -20.43 -9.13
N MET A 187 28.41 -20.33 -7.85
CA MET A 187 29.40 -20.35 -6.76
C MET A 187 30.17 -21.68 -6.70
N LEU A 188 29.56 -22.76 -7.20
CA LEU A 188 30.12 -24.11 -7.24
C LEU A 188 30.55 -24.55 -8.64
N ASP A 189 30.62 -23.66 -9.64
CA ASP A 189 30.92 -24.03 -11.05
C ASP A 189 32.27 -24.73 -11.23
N ASN A 190 33.25 -24.38 -10.39
CA ASN A 190 34.59 -24.97 -10.41
C ASN A 190 34.73 -26.21 -9.52
N VAL A 191 33.65 -26.62 -8.84
CA VAL A 191 33.62 -27.79 -7.97
C VAL A 191 33.18 -29.02 -8.78
N PRO A 192 33.90 -30.16 -8.69
CA PRO A 192 33.46 -31.40 -9.32
C PRO A 192 32.05 -31.79 -8.89
N GLU A 193 31.22 -32.25 -9.84
CA GLU A 193 29.82 -32.60 -9.59
C GLU A 193 29.63 -33.54 -8.39
N SER A 194 30.53 -34.53 -8.26
CA SER A 194 30.51 -35.48 -7.15
C SER A 194 30.71 -34.86 -5.76
N LEU A 195 31.17 -33.61 -5.68
CA LEU A 195 31.38 -32.89 -4.43
C LEU A 195 30.29 -31.85 -4.15
N LYS A 196 29.52 -31.42 -5.17
CA LYS A 196 28.44 -30.42 -4.99
C LYS A 196 27.35 -30.92 -4.04
N ASP A 197 27.01 -32.20 -4.12
CA ASP A 197 26.03 -32.86 -3.23
C ASP A 197 26.43 -32.85 -1.74
N TYR A 198 27.68 -32.49 -1.42
CA TYR A 198 28.17 -32.37 -0.04
C TYR A 198 28.24 -30.92 0.46
N PHE A 199 27.80 -29.95 -0.35
CA PHE A 199 27.69 -28.57 0.11
C PHE A 199 26.58 -28.45 1.15
N ASP A 200 26.89 -27.77 2.25
CA ASP A 200 26.01 -27.60 3.40
C ASP A 200 25.17 -26.32 3.20
N PHE A 201 24.04 -26.47 2.50
CA PHE A 201 23.15 -25.35 2.15
C PHE A 201 22.47 -24.75 3.38
N GLU A 202 22.08 -25.56 4.35
CA GLU A 202 21.48 -25.10 5.62
C GLU A 202 22.42 -24.15 6.35
N ARG A 203 23.69 -24.53 6.52
CA ARG A 203 24.67 -23.65 7.17
C ARG A 203 25.03 -22.41 6.33
N TYR A 204 24.94 -22.51 5.01
CA TYR A 204 25.14 -21.34 4.15
C TYR A 204 23.98 -20.36 4.27
N ALA A 205 22.74 -20.86 4.33
CA ALA A 205 21.54 -20.07 4.57
C ALA A 205 21.64 -19.30 5.90
N ASP A 206 22.03 -19.97 7.00
CA ASP A 206 22.25 -19.35 8.31
C ASP A 206 23.18 -18.11 8.27
N ASP A 207 24.18 -18.11 7.39
CA ASP A 207 25.11 -16.99 7.23
C ASP A 207 24.53 -15.93 6.28
N LEU A 208 23.82 -16.35 5.23
CA LEU A 208 23.17 -15.48 4.23
C LEU A 208 22.08 -14.61 4.88
N PHE A 209 21.19 -15.22 5.65
CA PHE A 209 20.06 -14.56 6.32
C PHE A 209 20.45 -13.83 7.62
N ARG A 210 21.73 -13.88 8.01
CA ARG A 210 22.23 -13.07 9.12
C ARG A 210 22.62 -11.66 8.70
N TRP A 211 22.92 -11.45 7.42
CA TRP A 211 23.58 -10.22 6.96
C TRP A 211 23.02 -9.63 5.68
N ASP A 212 22.61 -10.47 4.74
CA ASP A 212 22.36 -10.03 3.36
C ASP A 212 20.86 -10.14 2.98
N TYR A 213 20.11 -10.99 3.68
CA TYR A 213 18.69 -11.23 3.41
C TYR A 213 17.88 -11.42 4.68
N ASP A 214 16.59 -11.16 4.57
CA ASP A 214 15.57 -11.42 5.58
C ASP A 214 14.56 -12.45 5.04
N TYR A 215 14.07 -13.35 5.88
CA TYR A 215 13.03 -14.33 5.55
C TYR A 215 11.85 -14.15 6.51
N GLN A 216 10.67 -13.88 5.97
CA GLN A 216 9.44 -13.71 6.75
C GLN A 216 8.24 -14.27 5.99
N ASP A 217 7.46 -15.11 6.65
CA ASP A 217 6.20 -15.68 6.12
C ASP A 217 6.30 -16.32 4.73
N GLY A 218 7.46 -16.88 4.38
CA GLY A 218 7.70 -17.49 3.06
C GLY A 218 8.29 -16.54 2.02
N HIS A 219 8.47 -15.27 2.36
CA HIS A 219 9.03 -14.25 1.48
C HIS A 219 10.48 -13.93 1.85
N VAL A 220 11.32 -13.75 0.82
CA VAL A 220 12.72 -13.34 0.98
C VAL A 220 12.89 -11.90 0.50
N PHE A 221 13.63 -11.11 1.28
CA PHE A 221 13.96 -9.73 0.97
C PHE A 221 15.48 -9.53 1.10
N CYS A 222 16.09 -8.73 0.24
CA CYS A 222 17.47 -8.31 0.46
C CYS A 222 17.54 -7.17 1.50
N CYS A 223 18.62 -7.15 2.28
CA CYS A 223 18.83 -6.16 3.34
C CYS A 223 19.23 -4.77 2.83
#